data_AF-D7NA12-F1
#
_entry.id   AF-D7NA12-F1
#
_cell.length_a   1.000
_cell.length_b   1.000
_cell.length_c   1.000
_cell.angle_alpha   90.00
_cell.angle_beta   90.00
_cell.angle_gamma   90.00
#
_symmetry.space_group_name_H-M   'P 1'
#
loop_
_entity.id
_entity.type
_entity.pdbx_description
1 polymer ?
#
loop_
_entity_poly.entity_id
_entity_poly.type
_entity_poly.pdbx_seq_one_letter_code
_entity_poly.pdbx_strand_id
1 'polypeptide(L)'
;MKKRSIIKYVLLALLSLSFASSCNKQHKKTDEAKANDTKVHTEKDLLKVYEKQIRAYYEELSDVGMDGIEVMPCKSQVEYTDIAIELIYEALKRTGFRTVNNETARKAILKYYGVDISQNNTTLAEQGFLTYIFKNGKPTERKRQNIAMNSAFYEKPSYFWNKIIYVPNYNYIFPHPTINEVVDIKGLPDIFEEDYDVRLFKTGKLYYDLSRKESYYENEFIFHDNKKAFAWLKNHEWGFLTNLLQKYGYDKNEEINRLLLNWMIMEYATVAKSHILNETFAIKKKDKMATCRNQRRTAEKYSEATCKNRKHQNKFTHEYLYQIHDE
;
A
#
# COMPACT_ATOMS: atom_id res chain seq x y z
N MET A 1 75.68 -8.95 0.85
CA MET A 1 74.64 -9.03 1.91
C MET A 1 73.54 -9.98 1.43
N LYS A 2 73.69 -11.30 1.63
CA LYS A 2 73.06 -12.15 2.67
C LYS A 2 71.51 -12.19 2.69
N LYS A 3 71.00 -13.23 2.01
CA LYS A 3 69.92 -14.19 2.37
C LYS A 3 68.65 -13.65 3.06
N ARG A 4 67.54 -13.59 2.31
CA ARG A 4 66.16 -13.88 2.79
C ARG A 4 65.27 -14.39 1.64
N SER A 5 65.35 -15.68 1.30
CA SER A 5 64.38 -16.32 0.37
C SER A 5 64.25 -17.85 0.54
N ILE A 6 64.41 -18.39 1.75
CA ILE A 6 64.41 -19.86 1.98
C ILE A 6 63.47 -20.29 3.15
N ILE A 7 62.69 -19.37 3.74
CA ILE A 7 61.88 -19.67 4.95
C ILE A 7 60.39 -19.97 4.66
N LYS A 8 59.88 -19.76 3.43
CA LYS A 8 58.45 -20.03 3.12
C LYS A 8 58.17 -21.42 2.52
N TYR A 9 59.19 -22.17 2.10
CA TYR A 9 59.02 -23.47 1.45
C TYR A 9 59.45 -24.68 2.31
N VAL A 10 59.87 -24.46 3.57
CA VAL A 10 60.29 -25.52 4.50
C VAL A 10 59.17 -25.91 5.50
N LEU A 11 58.12 -25.10 5.62
CA LEU A 11 56.97 -25.39 6.49
C LEU A 11 55.84 -26.16 5.79
N LEU A 12 55.98 -26.45 4.48
CA LEU A 12 54.95 -27.09 3.66
C LEU A 12 55.21 -28.57 3.34
N ALA A 13 56.18 -29.20 4.01
CA ALA A 13 56.64 -30.56 3.66
C ALA A 13 56.88 -31.50 4.86
N LEU A 14 56.27 -31.24 6.02
CA LEU A 14 56.33 -32.15 7.15
C LEU A 14 54.94 -32.33 7.76
N LEU A 15 54.50 -33.60 7.79
CA LEU A 15 53.35 -34.18 8.48
C LEU A 15 52.15 -34.55 7.58
N SER A 16 52.42 -35.48 6.66
CA SER A 16 51.48 -36.55 6.30
C SER A 16 52.04 -37.89 6.80
N LEU A 17 51.12 -38.83 7.06
CA LEU A 17 51.26 -40.18 7.66
C LEU A 17 51.38 -40.22 9.20
N SER A 18 50.71 -41.09 9.95
CA SER A 18 49.45 -41.86 9.90
C SER A 18 49.54 -42.83 11.08
N PHE A 19 48.52 -42.96 11.94
CA PHE A 19 48.31 -44.20 12.69
C PHE A 19 46.82 -44.47 12.91
N ALA A 20 46.47 -45.71 12.60
CA ALA A 20 45.14 -46.29 12.65
C ALA A 20 44.81 -46.83 14.06
N SER A 21 43.51 -46.78 14.36
CA SER A 21 42.69 -47.76 15.11
C SER A 21 43.08 -48.15 16.54
N SER A 22 42.26 -47.73 17.51
CA SER A 22 41.73 -48.65 18.53
C SER A 22 40.41 -48.16 19.10
N CYS A 23 39.46 -49.08 19.21
CA CYS A 23 38.06 -48.88 19.58
C CYS A 23 37.88 -49.19 21.08
N ASN A 24 37.29 -48.27 21.86
CA ASN A 24 36.43 -48.64 22.99
C ASN A 24 35.61 -47.45 23.53
N LYS A 25 34.45 -47.80 24.07
CA LYS A 25 33.21 -47.04 24.29
C LYS A 25 33.21 -46.05 25.48
N GLN A 26 32.18 -45.19 25.45
CA GLN A 26 31.57 -44.34 26.52
C GLN A 26 32.35 -43.05 26.86
N HIS A 27 31.80 -41.83 26.86
CA HIS A 27 30.48 -41.34 27.27
C HIS A 27 30.09 -40.05 26.53
N LYS A 28 28.78 -39.86 26.31
CA LYS A 28 28.10 -38.67 25.74
C LYS A 28 28.53 -37.33 26.36
N LYS A 29 28.78 -36.33 25.49
CA LYS A 29 28.20 -34.97 25.56
C LYS A 29 28.15 -34.38 24.15
N THR A 30 26.94 -34.13 23.67
CA THR A 30 26.59 -33.55 22.36
C THR A 30 26.79 -32.04 22.41
N ASP A 31 27.75 -31.51 21.65
CA ASP A 31 27.71 -30.15 21.14
C ASP A 31 27.46 -30.25 19.63
N GLU A 32 26.17 -30.26 19.28
CA GLU A 32 25.72 -30.15 17.90
C GLU A 32 25.99 -28.73 17.42
N ALA A 33 27.06 -28.57 16.66
CA ALA A 33 27.22 -27.46 15.74
C ALA A 33 25.99 -27.42 14.83
N LYS A 34 25.12 -26.42 15.04
CA LYS A 34 24.03 -26.09 14.12
C LYS A 34 24.63 -25.70 12.78
N ALA A 35 24.76 -26.69 11.90
CA ALA A 35 24.69 -26.46 10.47
C ALA A 35 23.31 -25.86 10.19
N ASN A 36 23.22 -24.53 10.23
CA ASN A 36 22.09 -23.83 9.64
C ASN A 36 22.22 -24.02 8.13
N ASP A 37 21.57 -25.09 7.70
CA ASP A 37 21.14 -25.38 6.35
C ASP A 37 20.73 -24.07 5.68
N THR A 38 21.62 -23.53 4.86
CA THR A 38 21.31 -22.40 3.99
C THR A 38 20.42 -22.96 2.91
N LYS A 39 19.14 -23.14 3.26
CA LYS A 39 18.08 -23.37 2.31
C LYS A 39 18.02 -22.09 1.49
N VAL A 40 18.75 -22.07 0.39
CA VAL A 40 18.54 -21.12 -0.70
C VAL A 40 17.10 -21.35 -1.12
N HIS A 41 16.18 -20.59 -0.52
CA HIS A 41 14.86 -20.42 -1.08
C HIS A 41 15.11 -19.75 -2.41
N THR A 42 15.13 -20.53 -3.48
CA THR A 42 15.12 -20.00 -4.84
C THR A 42 13.83 -19.23 -4.94
N GLU A 43 13.93 -17.93 -4.72
CA GLU A 43 12.77 -17.06 -4.76
C GLU A 43 12.16 -17.18 -6.15
N LYS A 44 10.88 -17.53 -6.18
CA LYS A 44 10.16 -17.81 -7.42
C LYS A 44 10.10 -16.51 -8.22
N ASP A 45 10.68 -16.49 -9.41
CA ASP A 45 10.59 -15.34 -10.31
C ASP A 45 9.14 -15.16 -10.78
N LEU A 46 8.41 -14.25 -10.12
CA LEU A 46 6.99 -14.04 -10.38
C LEU A 46 6.73 -13.52 -11.80
N LEU A 47 7.67 -12.78 -12.42
CA LEU A 47 7.52 -12.33 -13.81
C LEU A 47 7.49 -13.51 -14.77
N LYS A 48 8.34 -14.51 -14.54
CA LYS A 48 8.36 -15.75 -15.33
C LYS A 48 7.11 -16.61 -15.08
N VAL A 49 6.60 -16.61 -13.86
CA VAL A 49 5.47 -17.44 -13.44
C VAL A 49 4.16 -16.92 -14.01
N TYR A 50 4.01 -15.61 -13.99
CA TYR A 50 2.82 -14.93 -14.48
C TYR A 50 3.02 -14.36 -15.89
N GLU A 51 4.09 -14.74 -16.60
CA GLU A 51 4.44 -14.15 -17.91
C GLU A 51 3.25 -14.16 -18.88
N LYS A 52 2.56 -15.30 -19.01
CA LYS A 52 1.41 -15.43 -19.90
C LYS A 52 0.28 -14.47 -19.50
N GLN A 53 -0.03 -14.39 -18.21
CA GLN A 53 -1.12 -13.56 -17.68
C GLN A 53 -0.79 -12.07 -17.72
N ILE A 54 0.46 -11.68 -17.45
CA ILE A 54 0.93 -10.30 -17.58
C ILE A 54 0.79 -9.85 -19.04
N ARG A 55 1.21 -10.68 -20.00
CA ARG A 55 1.07 -10.34 -21.43
C ARG A 55 -0.38 -10.23 -21.86
N ALA A 56 -1.24 -11.18 -21.45
CA ALA A 56 -2.68 -11.12 -21.72
C ALA A 56 -3.31 -9.87 -21.11
N TYR A 57 -2.88 -9.48 -19.91
CA TYR A 57 -3.32 -8.24 -19.28
C TYR A 57 -2.97 -7.00 -20.11
N TYR A 58 -1.74 -6.90 -20.66
CA TYR A 58 -1.37 -5.78 -21.53
C TYR A 58 -2.15 -5.75 -22.84
N GLU A 59 -2.40 -6.93 -23.45
CA GLU A 59 -3.25 -7.02 -24.65
C GLU A 59 -4.67 -6.52 -24.35
N GLU A 60 -5.28 -7.00 -23.26
CA GLU A 60 -6.64 -6.60 -22.87
C GLU A 60 -6.72 -5.14 -22.39
N LEU A 61 -5.67 -4.65 -21.71
CA LEU A 61 -5.56 -3.25 -21.29
C LEU A 61 -5.52 -2.31 -22.51
N SER A 62 -4.86 -2.74 -23.58
CA SER A 62 -4.80 -1.99 -24.83
C SER A 62 -6.16 -1.91 -25.54
N ASP A 63 -7.00 -2.95 -25.40
CA ASP A 63 -8.34 -2.98 -26.00
C ASP A 63 -9.32 -2.05 -25.26
N VAL A 64 -9.18 -1.92 -23.93
CA VAL A 64 -10.08 -1.10 -23.09
C VAL A 64 -9.58 0.34 -22.89
N GLY A 65 -8.31 0.63 -23.22
CA GLY A 65 -7.74 1.97 -23.14
C GLY A 65 -7.76 2.55 -21.73
N MET A 66 -7.98 3.88 -21.63
CA MET A 66 -7.92 4.63 -20.38
C MET A 66 -8.93 4.17 -19.30
N ASP A 67 -10.01 3.50 -19.69
CA ASP A 67 -10.97 2.94 -18.73
C ASP A 67 -10.33 1.80 -17.89
N GLY A 68 -9.26 1.20 -18.40
CA GLY A 68 -8.40 0.29 -17.67
C GLY A 68 -9.10 -0.99 -17.22
N ILE A 69 -8.61 -1.57 -16.12
CA ILE A 69 -9.12 -2.83 -15.58
C ILE A 69 -10.61 -2.76 -15.18
N GLU A 70 -11.14 -1.57 -14.90
CA GLU A 70 -12.49 -1.38 -14.37
C GLU A 70 -13.59 -1.80 -15.36
N VAL A 71 -13.32 -1.73 -16.67
CA VAL A 71 -14.27 -2.14 -17.72
C VAL A 71 -13.95 -3.51 -18.31
N MET A 72 -12.86 -4.15 -17.90
CA MET A 72 -12.57 -5.53 -18.29
C MET A 72 -13.65 -6.49 -17.76
N PRO A 73 -13.85 -7.67 -18.39
CA PRO A 73 -14.68 -8.73 -17.84
C PRO A 73 -14.31 -9.05 -16.38
N CYS A 74 -15.32 -9.27 -15.54
CA CYS A 74 -15.13 -9.53 -14.10
C CYS A 74 -14.16 -10.70 -13.82
N LYS A 75 -14.08 -11.70 -14.70
CA LYS A 75 -13.10 -12.78 -14.59
C LYS A 75 -11.66 -12.25 -14.71
N SER A 76 -11.39 -11.40 -15.70
CA SER A 76 -10.10 -10.76 -15.93
C SER A 76 -9.71 -9.85 -14.76
N GLN A 77 -10.64 -9.00 -14.30
CA GLN A 77 -10.47 -8.16 -13.11
C GLN A 77 -9.96 -8.95 -11.91
N VAL A 78 -10.65 -10.04 -11.58
CA VAL A 78 -10.35 -10.89 -10.43
C VAL A 78 -9.01 -11.61 -10.61
N GLU A 79 -8.73 -12.15 -11.79
CA GLU A 79 -7.49 -12.87 -12.10
C GLU A 79 -6.27 -11.95 -12.06
N TYR A 80 -6.33 -10.81 -12.73
CA TYR A 80 -5.22 -9.87 -12.78
C TYR A 80 -4.97 -9.18 -11.44
N THR A 81 -6.02 -8.93 -10.64
CA THR A 81 -5.83 -8.40 -9.28
C THR A 81 -5.13 -9.41 -8.37
N ASP A 82 -5.50 -10.71 -8.42
CA ASP A 82 -4.81 -11.75 -7.63
C ASP A 82 -3.30 -11.76 -7.93
N ILE A 83 -2.92 -11.57 -9.20
CA ILE A 83 -1.54 -11.51 -9.65
C ILE A 83 -0.87 -10.20 -9.24
N ALA A 84 -1.54 -9.06 -9.45
CA ALA A 84 -1.04 -7.74 -9.07
C ALA A 84 -0.69 -7.68 -7.58
N ILE A 85 -1.50 -8.28 -6.71
CA ILE A 85 -1.27 -8.32 -5.27
C ILE A 85 0.09 -8.95 -4.90
N GLU A 86 0.51 -10.00 -5.62
CA GLU A 86 1.83 -10.62 -5.41
C GLU A 86 2.96 -9.80 -6.05
N LEU A 87 2.75 -9.29 -7.26
CA LEU A 87 3.74 -8.47 -7.98
C LEU A 87 4.05 -7.15 -7.25
N ILE A 88 3.02 -6.49 -6.72
CA ILE A 88 3.16 -5.25 -5.94
C ILE A 88 3.98 -5.49 -4.69
N TYR A 89 3.68 -6.57 -3.95
CA TYR A 89 4.48 -6.92 -2.77
C TYR A 89 5.94 -7.19 -3.12
N GLU A 90 6.19 -7.90 -4.22
CA GLU A 90 7.53 -8.20 -4.71
C GLU A 90 8.28 -6.91 -5.11
N ALA A 91 7.62 -5.98 -5.79
CA ALA A 91 8.18 -4.67 -6.13
C ALA A 91 8.52 -3.84 -4.87
N LEU A 92 7.60 -3.75 -3.91
CA LEU A 92 7.82 -3.08 -2.62
C LEU A 92 9.05 -3.66 -1.91
N LYS A 93 9.16 -4.99 -1.84
CA LYS A 93 10.28 -5.69 -1.21
C LYS A 93 11.60 -5.38 -1.92
N ARG A 94 11.63 -5.35 -3.26
CA ARG A 94 12.82 -4.98 -4.06
C ARG A 94 13.27 -3.55 -3.81
N THR A 95 12.33 -2.64 -3.57
CA THR A 95 12.64 -1.24 -3.19
C THR A 95 13.12 -1.12 -1.74
N GLY A 96 12.87 -2.14 -0.90
CA GLY A 96 13.41 -2.25 0.45
C GLY A 96 12.35 -2.30 1.55
N PHE A 97 11.06 -2.42 1.21
CA PHE A 97 9.99 -2.57 2.19
C PHE A 97 10.15 -3.88 2.96
N ARG A 98 9.86 -3.84 4.27
CA ARG A 98 9.83 -5.02 5.13
C ARG A 98 8.46 -5.13 5.75
N THR A 99 7.86 -6.31 5.68
CA THR A 99 6.54 -6.52 6.29
C THR A 99 6.61 -6.37 7.82
N VAL A 100 5.58 -5.75 8.38
CA VAL A 100 5.34 -5.72 9.83
C VAL A 100 4.44 -6.89 10.24
N ASN A 101 4.36 -7.20 11.53
CA ASN A 101 3.37 -8.18 12.00
C ASN A 101 1.94 -7.62 11.96
N ASN A 102 0.94 -8.51 11.97
CA ASN A 102 -0.48 -8.15 11.83
C ASN A 102 -0.96 -7.14 12.90
N GLU A 103 -0.47 -7.25 14.13
CA GLU A 103 -0.86 -6.35 15.22
C GLU A 103 -0.29 -4.94 15.01
N THR A 104 0.92 -4.84 14.48
CA THR A 104 1.55 -3.56 14.11
C THR A 104 0.80 -2.93 12.94
N ALA A 105 0.46 -3.72 11.91
CA ALA A 105 -0.32 -3.24 10.76
C ALA A 105 -1.67 -2.69 11.20
N ARG A 106 -2.40 -3.42 12.04
CA ARG A 106 -3.70 -3.01 12.58
C ARG A 106 -3.60 -1.71 13.39
N LYS A 107 -2.60 -1.59 14.26
CA LYS A 107 -2.36 -0.37 15.05
C LYS A 107 -2.00 0.82 14.17
N ALA A 108 -1.18 0.62 13.14
CA ALA A 108 -0.80 1.66 12.19
C ALA A 108 -2.01 2.18 11.41
N ILE A 109 -2.83 1.28 10.84
CA ILE A 109 -4.02 1.69 10.08
C ILE A 109 -5.02 2.40 10.98
N LEU A 110 -5.26 1.90 12.19
CA LEU A 110 -6.10 2.60 13.16
C LEU A 110 -5.54 3.98 13.55
N LYS A 111 -4.22 4.10 13.72
CA LYS A 111 -3.54 5.35 14.08
C LYS A 111 -3.72 6.42 13.00
N TYR A 112 -3.49 6.05 11.74
CA TYR A 112 -3.40 6.99 10.61
C TYR A 112 -4.71 7.21 9.88
N TYR A 113 -5.53 6.17 9.77
CA TYR A 113 -6.80 6.22 9.03
C TYR A 113 -8.03 6.22 9.95
N GLY A 114 -7.88 5.94 11.24
CA GLY A 114 -9.02 5.76 12.14
C GLY A 114 -9.84 4.50 11.85
N VAL A 115 -9.28 3.57 11.06
CA VAL A 115 -9.97 2.36 10.56
C VAL A 115 -9.53 1.13 11.35
N ASP A 116 -10.51 0.34 11.82
CA ASP A 116 -10.25 -0.96 12.43
C ASP A 116 -10.40 -2.08 11.40
N ILE A 117 -9.28 -2.49 10.79
CA ILE A 117 -9.22 -3.56 9.77
C ILE A 117 -9.62 -4.96 10.26
N SER A 118 -9.96 -5.13 11.54
CA SER A 118 -10.58 -6.38 12.01
C SER A 118 -12.07 -6.49 11.64
N GLN A 119 -12.69 -5.37 11.24
CA GLN A 119 -14.06 -5.32 10.77
C GLN A 119 -14.23 -6.00 9.40
N ASN A 120 -15.47 -6.34 9.05
CA ASN A 120 -15.78 -6.91 7.74
C ASN A 120 -15.76 -5.83 6.63
N ASN A 121 -15.65 -6.27 5.39
CA ASN A 121 -15.57 -5.38 4.23
C ASN A 121 -16.81 -4.50 4.01
N THR A 122 -17.99 -4.88 4.52
CA THR A 122 -19.17 -4.01 4.46
C THR A 122 -18.94 -2.74 5.28
N THR A 123 -18.43 -2.87 6.51
CA THR A 123 -18.12 -1.72 7.37
C THR A 123 -16.89 -0.95 6.88
N LEU A 124 -15.84 -1.67 6.44
CA LEU A 124 -14.63 -1.01 5.93
C LEU A 124 -14.91 -0.17 4.69
N ALA A 125 -15.80 -0.62 3.82
CA ALA A 125 -16.16 0.09 2.59
C ALA A 125 -16.72 1.49 2.87
N GLU A 126 -17.54 1.65 3.91
CA GLU A 126 -18.07 2.96 4.34
C GLU A 126 -16.97 3.93 4.83
N GLN A 127 -15.80 3.39 5.19
CA GLN A 127 -14.63 4.12 5.66
C GLN A 127 -13.57 4.29 4.55
N GLY A 128 -13.88 3.91 3.31
CA GLY A 128 -12.94 4.02 2.18
C GLY A 128 -11.87 2.93 2.13
N PHE A 129 -12.05 1.82 2.86
CA PHE A 129 -11.10 0.71 2.95
C PHE A 129 -11.73 -0.62 2.53
N LEU A 130 -10.90 -1.56 2.09
CA LEU A 130 -11.26 -2.98 1.99
C LEU A 130 -10.08 -3.83 2.43
N THR A 131 -10.35 -4.96 3.09
CA THR A 131 -9.36 -6.02 3.26
C THR A 131 -9.43 -6.97 2.06
N TYR A 132 -8.30 -7.20 1.41
CA TYR A 132 -8.22 -8.12 0.29
C TYR A 132 -8.52 -9.56 0.73
N ILE A 133 -9.45 -10.21 0.04
CA ILE A 133 -9.80 -11.61 0.25
C ILE A 133 -9.10 -12.44 -0.80
N PHE A 134 -8.11 -13.23 -0.42
CA PHE A 134 -7.43 -14.17 -1.33
C PHE A 134 -8.36 -15.25 -1.87
N LYS A 135 -7.97 -15.89 -2.98
CA LYS A 135 -8.71 -17.01 -3.61
C LYS A 135 -9.02 -18.16 -2.65
N ASN A 136 -8.14 -18.44 -1.69
CA ASN A 136 -8.30 -19.45 -0.63
C ASN A 136 -8.92 -18.90 0.66
N GLY A 137 -9.39 -17.65 0.67
CA GLY A 137 -10.09 -17.02 1.78
C GLY A 137 -11.53 -17.52 1.93
N LYS A 138 -12.30 -16.84 2.80
CA LYS A 138 -13.71 -17.19 3.04
C LYS A 138 -14.52 -17.05 1.73
N PRO A 139 -15.16 -18.14 1.23
CA PRO A 139 -15.82 -18.11 -0.08
C PRO A 139 -16.89 -17.03 -0.23
N THR A 140 -17.65 -16.76 0.82
CA THR A 140 -18.70 -15.73 0.83
C THR A 140 -18.14 -14.32 0.68
N GLU A 141 -17.05 -14.01 1.40
CA GLU A 141 -16.39 -12.70 1.31
C GLU A 141 -15.67 -12.54 -0.02
N ARG A 142 -15.06 -13.62 -0.55
CA ARG A 142 -14.44 -13.59 -1.88
C ARG A 142 -15.48 -13.32 -2.96
N LYS A 143 -16.65 -13.97 -2.89
CA LYS A 143 -17.76 -13.71 -3.83
C LYS A 143 -18.20 -12.25 -3.78
N ARG A 144 -18.33 -11.66 -2.58
CA ARG A 144 -18.65 -10.23 -2.43
C ARG A 144 -17.58 -9.32 -3.03
N GLN A 145 -16.31 -9.61 -2.81
CA GLN A 145 -15.21 -8.86 -3.43
C GLN A 145 -15.28 -8.91 -4.96
N ASN A 146 -15.46 -10.10 -5.55
CA ASN A 146 -15.57 -10.24 -7.00
C ASN A 146 -16.74 -9.42 -7.57
N ILE A 147 -17.87 -9.39 -6.86
CA ILE A 147 -19.03 -8.57 -7.25
C ILE A 147 -18.68 -7.08 -7.15
N ALA A 148 -18.00 -6.65 -6.08
CA ALA A 148 -17.58 -5.28 -5.86
C ALA A 148 -16.55 -4.74 -6.87
N MET A 149 -15.82 -5.62 -7.56
CA MET A 149 -14.89 -5.25 -8.64
C MET A 149 -15.61 -4.89 -9.95
N ASN A 150 -16.85 -5.36 -10.15
CA ASN A 150 -17.58 -5.06 -11.37
C ASN A 150 -17.95 -3.57 -11.45
N SER A 151 -17.71 -2.92 -12.59
CA SER A 151 -18.02 -1.49 -12.82
C SER A 151 -19.49 -1.14 -12.59
N ALA A 152 -20.43 -2.08 -12.74
CA ALA A 152 -21.84 -1.89 -12.40
C ALA A 152 -22.06 -1.53 -10.92
N PHE A 153 -21.05 -1.68 -10.07
CA PHE A 153 -21.08 -1.32 -8.65
C PHE A 153 -20.42 0.03 -8.34
N TYR A 154 -20.02 0.85 -9.33
CA TYR A 154 -19.27 2.09 -9.11
C TYR A 154 -19.92 3.07 -8.11
N GLU A 155 -21.26 3.14 -8.09
CA GLU A 155 -22.02 3.99 -7.16
C GLU A 155 -22.18 3.40 -5.77
N LYS A 156 -21.89 2.10 -5.60
CA LYS A 156 -22.08 1.43 -4.31
C LYS A 156 -20.90 1.74 -3.39
N PRO A 157 -21.14 1.94 -2.08
CA PRO A 157 -20.07 2.11 -1.12
C PRO A 157 -19.03 0.99 -1.18
N SER A 158 -19.45 -0.23 -1.53
CA SER A 158 -18.58 -1.40 -1.65
C SER A 158 -17.68 -1.43 -2.88
N TYR A 159 -17.78 -0.50 -3.84
CA TYR A 159 -16.99 -0.52 -5.08
C TYR A 159 -15.51 -0.68 -4.78
N PHE A 160 -14.83 -1.62 -5.44
CA PHE A 160 -13.47 -2.03 -5.10
C PHE A 160 -12.42 -0.98 -5.51
N TRP A 161 -12.55 -0.45 -6.73
CA TRP A 161 -11.48 0.31 -7.39
C TRP A 161 -11.25 1.71 -6.81
N ASN A 162 -12.22 2.26 -6.06
CA ASN A 162 -12.07 3.56 -5.38
C ASN A 162 -11.72 3.44 -3.88
N LYS A 163 -11.17 2.30 -3.45
CA LYS A 163 -10.84 2.01 -2.05
C LYS A 163 -9.34 1.84 -1.86
N ILE A 164 -8.89 2.13 -0.65
CA ILE A 164 -7.58 1.68 -0.19
C ILE A 164 -7.70 0.19 0.17
N ILE A 165 -6.89 -0.64 -0.48
CA ILE A 165 -6.90 -2.08 -0.27
C ILE A 165 -5.81 -2.43 0.73
N TYR A 166 -6.20 -2.94 1.90
CA TYR A 166 -5.27 -3.58 2.84
C TYR A 166 -5.09 -5.05 2.46
N VAL A 167 -3.84 -5.47 2.33
CA VAL A 167 -3.51 -6.83 1.90
C VAL A 167 -2.98 -7.64 3.09
N PRO A 168 -3.79 -8.56 3.66
CA PRO A 168 -3.37 -9.34 4.81
C PRO A 168 -2.23 -10.30 4.44
N ASN A 169 -1.46 -10.74 5.45
CA ASN A 169 -0.26 -11.58 5.33
C ASN A 169 0.98 -10.87 4.76
N TYR A 170 0.80 -9.99 3.77
CA TYR A 170 1.87 -9.12 3.28
C TYR A 170 1.95 -7.81 4.07
N ASN A 171 0.83 -7.38 4.67
CA ASN A 171 0.69 -6.21 5.53
C ASN A 171 1.18 -4.92 4.87
N TYR A 172 0.65 -4.66 3.69
CA TYR A 172 0.77 -3.39 2.98
C TYR A 172 -0.62 -2.85 2.62
N ILE A 173 -0.68 -1.58 2.24
CA ILE A 173 -1.85 -0.94 1.65
C ILE A 173 -1.53 -0.49 0.22
N PHE A 174 -2.52 -0.54 -0.67
CA PHE A 174 -2.36 -0.07 -2.04
C PHE A 174 -3.70 0.39 -2.61
N PRO A 175 -3.79 1.60 -3.21
CA PRO A 175 -4.96 2.01 -3.98
C PRO A 175 -4.90 1.40 -5.39
N HIS A 176 -6.03 0.91 -5.92
CA HIS A 176 -6.14 0.44 -7.32
C HIS A 176 -5.05 -0.59 -7.75
N PRO A 177 -5.02 -1.79 -7.14
CA PRO A 177 -3.95 -2.77 -7.39
C PRO A 177 -4.06 -3.42 -8.78
N THR A 178 -3.27 -2.95 -9.74
CA THR A 178 -3.16 -3.52 -11.10
C THR A 178 -1.73 -3.94 -11.44
N ILE A 179 -1.58 -4.71 -12.53
CA ILE A 179 -0.27 -5.23 -12.93
C ILE A 179 0.64 -4.11 -13.47
N ASN A 180 0.09 -3.18 -14.26
CA ASN A 180 0.85 -2.06 -14.86
C ASN A 180 1.31 -1.01 -13.84
N GLU A 181 0.93 -1.11 -12.56
CA GLU A 181 1.45 -0.25 -11.49
C GLU A 181 2.90 -0.57 -11.14
N VAL A 182 3.35 -1.80 -11.37
CA VAL A 182 4.66 -2.27 -10.88
C VAL A 182 5.44 -3.11 -11.87
N VAL A 183 4.80 -3.63 -12.92
CA VAL A 183 5.47 -4.33 -14.02
C VAL A 183 5.29 -3.49 -15.26
N ASP A 184 6.35 -3.40 -16.08
CA ASP A 184 6.36 -2.74 -17.39
C ASP A 184 7.04 -3.62 -18.45
N ILE A 185 6.80 -3.28 -19.71
CA ILE A 185 7.46 -3.89 -20.88
C ILE A 185 8.54 -2.94 -21.39
N LYS A 186 9.79 -3.39 -21.44
CA LYS A 186 10.90 -2.53 -21.88
C LYS A 186 10.70 -2.03 -23.30
N GLY A 187 10.74 -0.70 -23.47
CA GLY A 187 10.58 -0.03 -24.76
C GLY A 187 9.12 0.25 -25.14
N LEU A 188 8.17 -0.21 -24.33
CA LEU A 188 6.79 0.27 -24.41
C LEU A 188 6.75 1.65 -23.71
N PRO A 189 6.21 2.71 -24.35
CA PRO A 189 5.88 3.95 -23.66
C PRO A 189 4.73 3.71 -22.66
N ASP A 190 4.18 4.76 -22.06
CA ASP A 190 2.93 4.61 -21.31
C ASP A 190 1.88 3.96 -22.24
N ILE A 191 1.24 2.89 -21.77
CA ILE A 191 0.25 2.14 -22.57
C ILE A 191 -0.96 3.01 -22.92
N PHE A 192 -1.19 4.10 -22.20
CA PHE A 192 -2.26 5.05 -22.49
C PHE A 192 -1.84 6.17 -23.45
N GLU A 193 -0.58 6.21 -23.89
CA GLU A 193 -0.12 7.10 -24.97
C GLU A 193 -0.42 6.51 -26.35
N GLU A 194 -0.53 7.38 -27.35
CA GLU A 194 -0.68 6.97 -28.75
C GLU A 194 0.67 6.46 -29.31
N ASP A 195 0.65 5.61 -30.35
CA ASP A 195 1.83 5.13 -31.11
C ASP A 195 2.78 4.09 -30.44
N TYR A 196 2.28 3.18 -29.59
CA TYR A 196 3.09 2.06 -29.09
C TYR A 196 3.15 0.86 -30.06
N ASP A 197 4.28 0.14 -30.05
CA ASP A 197 4.44 -1.11 -30.81
C ASP A 197 3.79 -2.29 -30.08
N VAL A 198 2.57 -2.66 -30.49
CA VAL A 198 1.80 -3.80 -29.97
C VAL A 198 2.56 -5.13 -29.97
N ARG A 199 3.60 -5.30 -30.81
CA ARG A 199 4.43 -6.52 -30.84
C ARG A 199 5.21 -6.70 -29.54
N LEU A 200 5.45 -5.61 -28.80
CA LEU A 200 6.13 -5.64 -27.51
C LEU A 200 5.32 -6.39 -26.44
N PHE A 201 3.99 -6.43 -26.53
CA PHE A 201 3.18 -7.24 -25.62
C PHE A 201 3.58 -8.72 -25.64
N LYS A 202 3.96 -9.23 -26.82
CA LYS A 202 4.35 -10.64 -27.00
C LYS A 202 5.83 -10.91 -26.76
N THR A 203 6.70 -9.94 -27.08
CA THR A 203 8.14 -10.19 -27.20
C THR A 203 9.00 -9.32 -26.28
N GLY A 204 8.45 -8.21 -25.79
CA GLY A 204 9.17 -7.28 -24.95
C GLY A 204 9.54 -7.90 -23.61
N LYS A 205 10.65 -7.42 -23.05
CA LYS A 205 11.17 -7.87 -21.75
C LYS A 205 10.33 -7.27 -20.62
N LEU A 206 9.66 -8.12 -19.86
CA LEU A 206 8.99 -7.75 -18.62
C LEU A 206 10.03 -7.37 -17.55
N TYR A 207 9.77 -6.31 -16.80
CA TYR A 207 10.59 -5.90 -15.66
C TYR A 207 9.73 -5.21 -14.60
N TYR A 208 10.21 -5.18 -13.35
CA TYR A 208 9.59 -4.37 -12.31
C TYR A 208 10.01 -2.92 -12.48
N ASP A 209 9.04 -2.02 -12.66
CA ASP A 209 9.30 -0.59 -12.59
C ASP A 209 9.37 -0.14 -11.14
N LEU A 210 10.60 0.03 -10.65
CA LEU A 210 10.88 0.49 -9.28
C LEU A 210 11.07 2.02 -9.20
N SER A 211 10.82 2.73 -10.31
CA SER A 211 10.93 4.19 -10.35
C SER A 211 9.75 4.89 -9.68
N ARG A 212 8.57 4.26 -9.71
CA ARG A 212 7.35 4.65 -9.00
C ARG A 212 7.50 4.33 -7.51
N LYS A 213 7.66 5.36 -6.70
CA LYS A 213 8.09 5.26 -5.29
C LYS A 213 7.01 5.65 -4.30
N GLU A 214 5.89 6.15 -4.78
CA GLU A 214 4.77 6.68 -4.02
C GLU A 214 4.32 5.64 -3.00
N SER A 215 3.85 4.47 -3.48
CA SER A 215 3.35 3.40 -2.61
C SER A 215 4.41 2.86 -1.66
N TYR A 216 5.70 2.83 -2.07
CA TYR A 216 6.78 2.44 -1.17
C TYR A 216 6.89 3.39 0.02
N TYR A 217 6.94 4.71 -0.24
CA TYR A 217 7.08 5.69 0.82
C TYR A 217 5.80 5.84 1.66
N GLU A 218 4.61 5.70 1.06
CA GLU A 218 3.36 5.64 1.82
C GLU A 218 3.38 4.49 2.84
N ASN A 219 3.71 3.28 2.39
CA ASN A 219 3.78 2.10 3.26
C ASN A 219 4.87 2.24 4.33
N GLU A 220 6.05 2.76 3.99
CA GLU A 220 7.11 3.04 4.96
C GLU A 220 6.70 4.08 6.01
N PHE A 221 5.96 5.11 5.61
CA PHE A 221 5.45 6.11 6.54
C PHE A 221 4.39 5.52 7.48
N ILE A 222 3.39 4.83 6.92
CA ILE A 222 2.28 4.26 7.69
C ILE A 222 2.73 3.16 8.65
N PHE A 223 3.52 2.20 8.17
CA PHE A 223 3.84 1.00 8.95
C PHE A 223 5.12 1.11 9.78
N HIS A 224 6.04 2.00 9.44
CA HIS A 224 7.33 2.14 10.13
C HIS A 224 7.57 3.52 10.75
N ASP A 225 6.62 4.46 10.65
CA ASP A 225 6.81 5.86 11.06
C ASP A 225 8.13 6.46 10.47
N ASN A 226 8.47 6.04 9.25
CA ASN A 226 9.79 6.29 8.67
C ASN A 226 9.97 7.79 8.33
N LYS A 227 10.92 8.44 9.00
CA LYS A 227 11.20 9.88 8.83
C LYS A 227 11.70 10.25 7.42
N LYS A 228 12.45 9.35 6.76
CA LYS A 228 12.90 9.58 5.38
C LYS A 228 11.73 9.48 4.41
N ALA A 229 10.82 8.53 4.65
CA ALA A 229 9.59 8.43 3.88
C ALA A 229 8.72 9.67 4.03
N PHE A 230 8.54 10.14 5.27
CA PHE A 230 7.83 11.40 5.52
C PHE A 230 8.47 12.57 4.77
N ALA A 231 9.79 12.74 4.86
CA ALA A 231 10.49 13.82 4.15
C ALA A 231 10.33 13.73 2.62
N TRP A 232 10.35 12.53 2.06
CA TRP A 232 10.10 12.32 0.63
C TRP A 232 8.66 12.67 0.26
N LEU A 233 7.67 12.15 1.00
CA LEU A 233 6.24 12.40 0.77
C LEU A 233 5.91 13.89 0.82
N LYS A 234 6.51 14.67 1.74
CA LYS A 234 6.27 16.12 1.77
C LYS A 234 6.63 16.85 0.46
N ASN A 235 7.62 16.35 -0.27
CA ASN A 235 8.16 17.03 -1.45
C ASN A 235 7.55 16.53 -2.76
N HIS A 236 7.00 15.31 -2.77
CA HIS A 236 6.51 14.65 -3.99
C HIS A 236 5.01 14.34 -3.88
N GLU A 237 4.56 13.87 -2.72
CA GLU A 237 3.20 13.35 -2.47
C GLU A 237 2.55 14.03 -1.26
N TRP A 238 2.61 15.36 -1.18
CA TRP A 238 2.07 16.09 -0.02
C TRP A 238 0.55 15.89 0.11
N GLY A 239 -0.14 15.65 -1.02
CA GLY A 239 -1.57 15.33 -1.06
C GLY A 239 -1.94 14.06 -0.30
N PHE A 240 -1.09 13.03 -0.31
CA PHE A 240 -1.25 11.85 0.56
C PHE A 240 -1.27 12.25 2.03
N LEU A 241 -0.30 13.05 2.47
CA LEU A 241 -0.18 13.49 3.87
C LEU A 241 -1.38 14.32 4.32
N THR A 242 -1.84 15.27 3.49
CA THR A 242 -2.99 16.10 3.85
C THR A 242 -4.31 15.33 3.79
N ASN A 243 -4.43 14.32 2.92
CA ASN A 243 -5.59 13.43 2.90
C ASN A 243 -5.75 12.66 4.22
N LEU A 244 -4.66 12.27 4.90
CA LEU A 244 -4.74 11.66 6.23
C LEU A 244 -5.48 12.58 7.22
N LEU A 245 -5.23 13.88 7.17
CA LEU A 245 -5.95 14.85 8.01
C LEU A 245 -7.38 15.12 7.49
N GLN A 246 -7.53 15.44 6.20
CA GLN A 246 -8.80 15.90 5.63
C GLN A 246 -9.86 14.81 5.55
N LYS A 247 -9.48 13.60 5.13
CA LYS A 247 -10.40 12.48 4.93
C LYS A 247 -10.50 11.60 6.18
N TYR A 248 -9.40 11.41 6.89
CA TYR A 248 -9.32 10.45 7.99
C TYR A 248 -9.13 11.08 9.38
N GLY A 249 -9.03 12.41 9.48
CA GLY A 249 -8.97 13.12 10.76
C GLY A 249 -7.66 12.95 11.52
N TYR A 250 -6.57 12.56 10.87
CA TYR A 250 -5.26 12.41 11.50
C TYR A 250 -4.62 13.77 11.83
N ASP A 251 -4.89 14.29 13.02
CA ASP A 251 -4.43 15.61 13.50
C ASP A 251 -3.19 15.57 14.41
N LYS A 252 -2.58 14.39 14.57
CA LYS A 252 -1.49 14.15 15.54
C LYS A 252 -0.11 14.61 15.07
N ASN A 253 0.07 14.97 13.80
CA ASN A 253 1.34 15.43 13.25
C ASN A 253 1.25 16.92 12.91
N GLU A 254 1.90 17.76 13.72
CA GLU A 254 1.89 19.23 13.56
C GLU A 254 2.39 19.69 12.20
N GLU A 255 3.35 18.97 11.60
CA GLU A 255 3.89 19.35 10.30
C GLU A 255 2.88 19.06 9.17
N ILE A 256 2.14 17.96 9.22
CA ILE A 256 1.03 17.70 8.30
C ILE A 256 -0.06 18.77 8.45
N ASN A 257 -0.43 19.09 9.68
CA ASN A 257 -1.41 20.15 9.97
C ASN A 257 -0.96 21.51 9.40
N ARG A 258 0.33 21.82 9.52
CA ARG A 258 0.94 23.04 8.97
C ARG A 258 0.96 23.05 7.45
N LEU A 259 1.26 21.92 6.80
CA LEU A 259 1.23 21.80 5.33
C LEU A 259 -0.17 22.13 4.80
N LEU A 260 -1.21 21.52 5.38
CA LEU A 260 -2.59 21.81 4.97
C LEU A 260 -2.96 23.28 5.22
N LEU A 261 -2.60 23.81 6.40
CA LEU A 261 -2.89 25.20 6.74
C LEU A 261 -2.23 26.18 5.77
N ASN A 262 -0.95 25.95 5.43
CA ASN A 262 -0.23 26.80 4.49
C ASN A 262 -0.86 26.75 3.09
N TRP A 263 -1.24 25.55 2.63
CA TRP A 263 -1.96 25.40 1.36
C TRP A 263 -3.29 26.15 1.36
N MET A 264 -4.09 26.00 2.42
CA MET A 264 -5.34 26.77 2.57
C MET A 264 -5.07 28.27 2.57
N ILE A 265 -4.08 28.76 3.31
CA ILE A 265 -3.75 30.20 3.32
C ILE A 265 -3.39 30.68 1.92
N MET A 266 -2.60 29.93 1.16
CA MET A 266 -2.28 30.28 -0.24
C MET A 266 -3.53 30.31 -1.12
N GLU A 267 -4.35 29.26 -1.08
CA GLU A 267 -5.55 29.11 -1.91
C GLU A 267 -6.62 30.17 -1.60
N TYR A 268 -6.78 30.54 -0.33
CA TYR A 268 -7.75 31.55 0.10
C TYR A 268 -7.19 32.98 0.15
N ALA A 269 -5.87 33.16 -0.02
CA ALA A 269 -5.28 34.48 -0.25
C ALA A 269 -5.38 34.91 -1.72
N THR A 270 -5.43 33.95 -2.65
CA THR A 270 -5.66 34.21 -4.08
C THR A 270 -7.14 34.45 -4.41
N VAL A 271 -8.05 33.90 -3.61
CA VAL A 271 -9.49 34.24 -3.64
C VAL A 271 -9.74 35.44 -2.71
N ALA A 272 -10.58 36.41 -3.10
CA ALA A 272 -10.95 37.58 -2.30
C ALA A 272 -11.76 37.28 -1.00
N LYS A 273 -11.47 36.17 -0.32
CA LYS A 273 -12.13 35.65 0.89
C LYS A 273 -11.15 35.38 2.05
N SER A 274 -9.97 36.00 2.04
CA SER A 274 -8.97 35.91 3.11
C SER A 274 -9.51 36.28 4.52
N HIS A 275 -10.57 37.09 4.60
CA HIS A 275 -11.25 37.44 5.85
C HIS A 275 -11.86 36.23 6.58
N ILE A 276 -12.31 35.20 5.86
CA ILE A 276 -12.92 33.99 6.43
C ILE A 276 -11.86 33.17 7.20
N LEU A 277 -10.62 33.12 6.70
CA LEU A 277 -9.51 32.47 7.42
C LEU A 277 -9.15 33.26 8.69
N ASN A 278 -9.06 34.59 8.58
CA ASN A 278 -8.71 35.44 9.72
C ASN A 278 -9.73 35.32 10.86
N GLU A 279 -11.03 35.28 10.57
CA GLU A 279 -12.07 35.06 11.58
C GLU A 279 -11.99 33.64 12.18
N THR A 280 -11.77 32.62 11.35
CA THR A 280 -11.68 31.21 11.79
C THR A 280 -10.48 30.95 12.72
N PHE A 281 -9.33 31.58 12.46
CA PHE A 281 -8.12 31.41 13.27
C PHE A 281 -7.94 32.44 14.39
N ALA A 282 -8.57 33.63 14.29
CA ALA A 282 -8.58 34.63 15.39
C ALA A 282 -9.34 34.14 16.62
N ILE A 283 -10.39 33.32 16.44
CA ILE A 283 -11.12 32.68 17.55
C ILE A 283 -10.17 31.80 18.39
N LYS A 284 -9.27 31.04 17.76
CA LYS A 284 -8.25 30.23 18.45
C LYS A 284 -7.18 31.04 19.19
N LYS A 285 -6.91 32.28 18.79
CA LYS A 285 -5.87 33.13 19.42
C LYS A 285 -6.38 33.81 20.70
N LYS A 286 -7.68 34.13 20.78
CA LYS A 286 -8.31 34.64 22.02
C LYS A 286 -8.52 33.55 23.08
N ASP A 287 -8.68 32.29 22.67
CA ASP A 287 -8.95 31.17 23.61
C ASP A 287 -7.71 30.56 24.28
N LYS A 288 -6.48 31.01 23.94
CA LYS A 288 -5.27 30.62 24.69
C LYS A 288 -5.24 31.15 26.14
N MET A 289 -6.17 32.03 26.54
CA MET A 289 -6.32 32.50 27.93
C MET A 289 -7.38 31.74 28.75
N ALA A 290 -8.09 30.74 28.21
CA ALA A 290 -9.12 30.02 28.97
C ALA A 290 -9.08 28.50 28.77
N THR A 291 -8.09 27.89 29.41
CA THR A 291 -8.06 26.54 30.03
C THR A 291 -8.99 25.43 29.49
N CYS A 292 -8.37 24.46 28.79
CA CYS A 292 -8.58 23.01 28.63
C CYS A 292 -9.89 22.25 28.98
N ARG A 293 -10.97 22.83 29.52
CA ARG A 293 -12.17 22.08 29.92
C ARG A 293 -13.30 22.09 28.87
N ASN A 294 -13.24 22.99 27.89
CA ASN A 294 -14.25 23.12 26.82
C ASN A 294 -13.95 22.34 25.54
N GLN A 295 -12.75 21.79 25.37
CA GLN A 295 -12.36 21.06 24.14
C GLN A 295 -13.15 19.75 23.92
N ARG A 296 -13.73 19.17 24.99
CA ARG A 296 -14.56 17.96 24.90
C ARG A 296 -15.98 18.23 24.38
N ARG A 297 -16.58 19.37 24.75
CA ARG A 297 -17.96 19.73 24.34
C ARG A 297 -18.05 20.25 22.90
N THR A 298 -16.99 20.86 22.37
CA THR A 298 -16.99 21.38 20.98
C THR A 298 -16.73 20.26 19.97
N ALA A 299 -15.91 19.25 20.31
CA ALA A 299 -15.75 18.05 19.51
C ALA A 299 -17.04 17.19 19.48
N GLU A 300 -17.76 17.09 20.60
CA GLU A 300 -19.07 16.43 20.67
C GLU A 300 -20.11 17.14 19.77
N LYS A 301 -20.16 18.49 19.80
CA LYS A 301 -21.04 19.28 18.92
C LYS A 301 -20.69 19.21 17.43
N TYR A 302 -19.40 19.18 17.07
CA TYR A 302 -18.99 18.97 15.67
C TYR A 302 -19.32 17.54 15.21
N SER A 303 -19.14 16.52 16.06
CA SER A 303 -19.54 15.15 15.74
C SER A 303 -21.06 15.01 15.55
N GLU A 304 -21.87 15.66 16.40
CA GLU A 304 -23.33 15.70 16.27
C GLU A 304 -23.79 16.46 15.03
N ALA A 305 -23.10 17.54 14.65
CA ALA A 305 -23.39 18.30 13.43
C ALA A 305 -23.06 17.51 12.16
N THR A 306 -21.92 16.82 12.10
CA THR A 306 -21.61 15.89 10.99
C THR A 306 -22.52 14.66 10.97
N CYS A 307 -22.99 14.17 12.13
CA CYS A 307 -23.92 13.04 12.20
C CYS A 307 -25.36 13.45 11.80
N LYS A 308 -25.78 14.69 12.10
CA LYS A 308 -27.05 15.27 11.63
C LYS A 308 -27.04 15.57 10.14
N ASN A 309 -25.92 16.06 9.58
CA ASN A 309 -25.78 16.25 8.14
C ASN A 309 -25.79 14.91 7.36
N ARG A 310 -25.21 13.83 7.91
CA ARG A 310 -25.34 12.48 7.33
C ARG A 310 -26.78 11.94 7.37
N LYS A 311 -27.56 12.25 8.43
CA LYS A 311 -28.99 11.90 8.50
C LYS A 311 -29.87 12.74 7.56
N HIS A 312 -29.52 14.00 7.30
CA HIS A 312 -30.23 14.84 6.33
C HIS A 312 -29.88 14.51 4.86
N GLN A 313 -28.63 14.16 4.55
CA GLN A 313 -28.28 13.64 3.22
C GLN A 313 -28.98 12.31 2.90
N ASN A 314 -29.08 11.38 3.86
CA ASN A 314 -29.84 10.13 3.68
C ASN A 314 -31.37 10.34 3.56
N LYS A 315 -31.92 11.46 4.07
CA LYS A 315 -33.36 11.77 3.94
C LYS A 315 -33.66 12.42 2.59
N PHE A 316 -32.76 13.28 2.08
CA PHE A 316 -32.88 13.88 0.74
C PHE A 316 -32.74 12.85 -0.40
N THR A 317 -31.97 11.77 -0.22
CA THR A 317 -31.89 10.69 -1.20
C THR A 317 -33.09 9.72 -1.19
N HIS A 318 -33.95 9.76 -0.16
CA HIS A 318 -35.19 8.95 -0.12
C HIS A 318 -36.42 9.70 -0.64
N GLU A 319 -36.44 11.04 -0.61
CA GLU A 319 -37.55 11.85 -1.13
C GLU A 319 -37.47 12.12 -2.65
N TYR A 320 -36.32 11.92 -3.30
CA TYR A 320 -36.18 12.06 -4.76
C TYR A 320 -36.44 10.79 -5.58
N LEU A 321 -36.66 9.63 -4.93
CA LEU A 321 -36.96 8.35 -5.60
C LEU A 321 -38.46 8.04 -5.71
N TYR A 322 -39.35 8.92 -5.26
CA TYR A 322 -40.81 8.75 -5.33
C TYR A 322 -41.56 9.78 -6.20
N GLN A 323 -40.85 10.53 -7.06
CA GLN A 323 -41.47 11.49 -7.99
C GLN A 323 -41.17 11.25 -9.48
N ILE A 324 -40.69 10.06 -9.86
CA ILE A 324 -40.51 9.66 -11.27
C ILE A 324 -41.28 8.36 -11.55
N HIS A 325 -42.57 8.34 -11.23
CA HIS A 325 -43.47 7.25 -11.62
C HIS A 325 -44.94 7.64 -11.86
N ASP A 326 -45.23 8.91 -12.12
CA ASP A 326 -46.51 9.33 -12.68
C ASP A 326 -46.25 10.36 -13.79
N GLU A 327 -45.93 9.83 -14.98
CA GLU A 327 -46.30 10.36 -16.31
C GLU A 327 -46.28 9.23 -17.34
#